data_AF-A0A4R7X6Y5-F1
#
_entry.id   AF-A0A4R7X6Y5-F1
#
_cell.length_a   1.000
_cell.length_b   1.000
_cell.length_c   1.000
_cell.angle_alpha   90.00
_cell.angle_beta   90.00
_cell.angle_gamma   90.00
#
_symmetry.space_group_name_H-M   'P 1'
#
loop_
_entity.id
_entity.type
_entity.pdbx_description
1 polymer ?
#
loop_
_entity_poly.entity_id
_entity_poly.type
_entity_poly.pdbx_seq_one_letter_code
_entity_poly.pdbx_strand_id
1 'polypeptide(L)'
;MAQAVQVFDAIGGSLTATLWGMNEDSEDNRTLIRAARQIAGHVLFAGVPTGVAVCHAQEHGGPWPASTRPESTSVGFAALQRFLRPVALQDAPHWLLD
;
A
#
# COMPACT_ATOMS: atom_id res chain seq x y z
N MET A 1 6.71 8.81 -21.47
CA MET A 1 6.10 8.47 -20.15
C MET A 1 5.48 9.63 -19.38
N ALA A 2 5.87 10.90 -19.63
CA ALA A 2 5.36 12.05 -18.87
C ALA A 2 3.82 12.16 -18.78
N GLN A 3 3.09 11.89 -19.87
CA GLN A 3 1.62 11.96 -19.87
C GLN A 3 0.98 10.90 -18.95
N ALA A 4 1.53 9.69 -18.87
CA ALA A 4 0.99 8.65 -17.99
C ALA A 4 1.19 9.00 -16.51
N VAL A 5 2.28 9.67 -16.16
CA VAL A 5 2.49 10.19 -14.80
C VAL A 5 1.45 11.25 -14.47
N GLN A 6 1.18 12.19 -15.38
CA GLN A 6 0.13 13.20 -15.21
C GLN A 6 -1.26 12.58 -15.02
N VAL A 7 -1.54 11.45 -15.67
CA VAL A 7 -2.79 10.72 -15.49
C VAL A 7 -2.87 10.11 -14.07
N PHE A 8 -1.78 9.56 -13.54
CA PHE A 8 -1.79 9.06 -12.15
C PHE A 8 -2.06 10.18 -11.15
N ASP A 9 -1.43 11.35 -11.33
CA ASP A 9 -1.67 12.52 -10.47
C ASP A 9 -3.14 12.98 -10.53
N ALA A 10 -3.77 12.92 -11.70
CA ALA A 10 -5.16 13.34 -11.89
C ALA A 10 -6.19 12.34 -11.31
N ILE A 11 -5.89 11.03 -11.33
CA ILE A 11 -6.77 9.99 -10.77
C ILE A 11 -6.84 10.08 -9.24
N GLY A 12 -5.72 10.42 -8.60
CA GLY A 12 -5.61 10.41 -7.14
C GLY A 12 -5.57 8.99 -6.58
N GLY A 13 -5.88 8.83 -5.29
CA GLY A 13 -5.73 7.56 -4.57
C GLY A 13 -6.61 6.41 -5.07
N SER A 14 -6.01 5.22 -5.22
CA SER A 14 -6.65 4.00 -5.67
C SER A 14 -6.26 2.81 -4.78
N LEU A 15 -7.08 1.76 -4.73
CA LEU A 15 -6.71 0.50 -4.08
C LEU A 15 -5.57 -0.19 -4.86
N THR A 16 -5.67 -0.16 -6.18
CA THR A 16 -4.76 -0.90 -7.06
C THR A 16 -4.31 -0.08 -8.26
N ALA A 17 -3.11 -0.36 -8.77
CA ALA A 17 -2.66 0.05 -10.10
C ALA A 17 -2.00 -1.15 -10.80
N THR A 18 -2.38 -1.45 -12.03
CA THR A 18 -1.78 -2.54 -12.81
C THR A 18 -0.91 -1.98 -13.93
N LEU A 19 0.36 -2.35 -13.95
CA LEU A 19 1.34 -1.96 -14.97
C LEU A 19 1.67 -3.15 -15.85
N TRP A 20 1.18 -3.15 -17.09
CA TRP A 20 1.46 -4.20 -18.07
C TRP A 20 2.74 -3.91 -18.83
N GLY A 21 3.55 -4.94 -19.10
CA GLY A 21 4.73 -4.83 -19.97
C GLY A 21 5.99 -4.22 -19.33
N MET A 22 6.05 -4.15 -18.00
CA MET A 22 7.22 -3.64 -17.25
C MET A 22 8.35 -4.67 -17.12
N ASN A 23 8.70 -5.37 -18.21
CA ASN A 23 9.64 -6.49 -18.18
C ASN A 23 11.12 -6.06 -18.15
N GLU A 24 11.41 -4.87 -18.64
CA GLU A 24 12.77 -4.34 -18.73
C GLU A 24 13.03 -3.27 -17.66
N ASP A 25 14.27 -3.22 -17.18
CA ASP A 25 14.73 -2.18 -16.29
C ASP A 25 15.12 -0.92 -17.07
N SER A 26 14.18 0.01 -17.21
CA SER A 26 14.38 1.30 -17.86
C SER A 26 14.02 2.46 -16.93
N GLU A 27 14.60 3.63 -17.17
CA GLU A 27 14.29 4.85 -16.41
C GLU A 27 12.79 5.22 -16.51
N ASP A 28 12.20 5.00 -17.69
CA ASP A 28 10.79 5.20 -17.96
C ASP A 28 9.91 4.27 -17.12
N ASN A 29 10.23 2.97 -17.08
CA ASN A 29 9.50 1.99 -16.26
C ASN A 29 9.64 2.30 -14.77
N ARG A 30 10.86 2.61 -14.30
CA ARG A 30 11.09 3.04 -12.91
C ARG A 30 10.27 4.28 -12.55
N THR A 31 10.13 5.23 -13.46
CA THR A 31 9.32 6.44 -13.26
C THR A 31 7.84 6.11 -13.12
N LEU A 32 7.29 5.25 -13.97
CA LEU A 32 5.90 4.80 -13.85
C LEU A 32 5.63 4.00 -12.57
N ILE A 33 6.54 3.10 -12.20
CA ILE A 33 6.41 2.31 -10.97
C ILE A 33 6.42 3.23 -9.74
N ARG A 34 7.29 4.24 -9.72
CA ARG A 34 7.29 5.25 -8.65
C ARG A 34 5.97 5.99 -8.59
N ALA A 35 5.44 6.47 -9.72
CA ALA A 35 4.16 7.18 -9.77
C ALA A 35 2.98 6.29 -9.32
N ALA A 36 2.90 5.05 -9.79
CA ALA A 36 1.87 4.10 -9.37
C ALA A 36 1.90 3.83 -7.85
N ARG A 37 3.11 3.70 -7.27
CA ARG A 37 3.29 3.52 -5.82
C ARG A 37 2.89 4.74 -4.99
N GLN A 38 2.86 5.94 -5.58
CA GLN A 38 2.37 7.14 -4.86
C GLN A 38 0.85 7.16 -4.74
N ILE A 39 0.12 6.48 -5.64
CA ILE A 39 -1.34 6.55 -5.69
C ILE A 39 -2.04 5.26 -5.27
N ALA A 40 -1.37 4.10 -5.26
CA ALA A 40 -1.99 2.81 -5.01
C ALA A 40 -1.33 2.02 -3.86
N GLY A 41 -2.15 1.35 -3.04
CA GLY A 41 -1.68 0.43 -2.01
C GLY A 41 -1.14 -0.89 -2.58
N HIS A 42 -1.71 -1.38 -3.69
CA HIS A 42 -1.32 -2.63 -4.33
C HIS A 42 -1.00 -2.43 -5.82
N VAL A 43 0.28 -2.56 -6.18
CA VAL A 43 0.73 -2.44 -7.58
C VAL A 43 0.94 -3.82 -8.19
N LEU A 44 0.23 -4.11 -9.27
CA LEU A 44 0.30 -5.39 -9.99
C LEU A 44 1.10 -5.23 -11.28
N PHE A 45 1.80 -6.30 -11.68
CA PHE A 45 2.58 -6.34 -12.92
C PHE A 45 2.04 -7.32 -13.97
N ALA A 46 0.96 -8.03 -13.63
CA ALA A 46 0.24 -8.95 -14.51
C ALA A 46 -1.18 -9.19 -13.99
N GLY A 47 -2.08 -9.66 -14.86
CA GLY A 47 -3.45 -10.03 -14.51
C GLY A 47 -4.36 -8.82 -14.23
N VAL A 48 -5.52 -9.09 -13.63
CA VAL A 48 -6.54 -8.08 -13.30
C VAL A 48 -6.70 -7.94 -11.78
N PRO A 49 -7.04 -6.76 -11.25
CA PRO A 49 -6.96 -6.45 -9.82
C PRO A 49 -8.12 -7.00 -8.97
N THR A 50 -8.96 -7.89 -9.51
CA THR A 50 -10.18 -8.37 -8.85
C THR A 50 -9.90 -9.36 -7.73
N GLY A 51 -8.80 -10.12 -7.79
CA GLY A 51 -8.40 -11.03 -6.74
C GLY A 51 -7.68 -10.31 -5.60
N VAL A 52 -8.12 -10.54 -4.36
CA VAL A 52 -7.48 -10.01 -3.14
C VAL A 52 -7.02 -11.20 -2.30
N ALA A 53 -5.71 -11.41 -2.21
CA ALA A 53 -5.16 -12.53 -1.44
C ALA A 53 -5.22 -12.24 0.06
N VAL A 54 -5.66 -13.21 0.85
CA VAL A 54 -5.61 -13.11 2.32
C VAL A 54 -4.27 -13.66 2.80
N CYS A 55 -3.24 -12.82 2.82
CA CYS A 55 -1.88 -13.22 3.20
C CYS A 55 -1.18 -12.15 4.06
N HIS A 56 0.07 -12.42 4.47
CA HIS A 56 0.85 -11.49 5.28
C HIS A 56 1.25 -10.21 4.56
N ALA A 57 1.48 -10.28 3.24
CA ALA A 57 1.98 -9.16 2.44
C ALA A 57 0.88 -8.32 1.78
N GLN A 58 -0.40 -8.63 2.02
CA GLN A 58 -1.51 -7.95 1.36
C GLN A 58 -1.66 -6.52 1.87
N GLU A 59 -1.73 -5.59 0.93
CA GLU A 59 -2.15 -4.21 1.15
C GLU A 59 -3.51 -3.99 0.44
N HIS A 60 -4.60 -3.89 1.21
CA HIS A 60 -5.93 -3.58 0.71
C HIS A 60 -6.37 -2.25 1.32
N GLY A 61 -5.86 -1.19 0.71
CA GLY A 61 -5.91 0.19 1.15
C GLY A 61 -5.20 1.08 0.13
N GLY A 62 -4.79 2.27 0.55
CA GLY A 62 -4.09 3.23 -0.30
C GLY A 62 -4.45 4.68 0.02
N PRO A 63 -3.80 5.65 -0.64
CA PRO A 63 -4.12 7.08 -0.52
C PRO A 63 -5.62 7.38 -0.68
N TRP A 64 -6.10 8.45 -0.05
CA TRP A 64 -7.46 8.94 -0.24
C TRP A 64 -7.72 9.23 -1.74
N PRO A 65 -8.87 8.82 -2.32
CA PRO A 65 -10.08 8.30 -1.66
C PRO A 65 -10.16 6.79 -1.44
N ALA A 66 -9.13 6.01 -1.76
CA ALA A 66 -9.17 4.56 -1.60
C ALA A 66 -9.30 4.12 -0.13
N SER A 67 -8.62 4.82 0.79
CA SER A 67 -8.75 4.65 2.23
C SER A 67 -8.67 5.99 2.95
N THR A 68 -9.30 6.09 4.11
CA THR A 68 -9.15 7.21 5.04
C THR A 68 -7.92 7.08 5.95
N ARG A 69 -7.25 5.92 5.93
CA ARG A 69 -5.97 5.64 6.61
C ARG A 69 -5.02 4.91 5.67
N PRO A 70 -4.27 5.63 4.82
CA PRO A 70 -3.43 5.05 3.77
C PRO A 70 -2.26 4.22 4.29
N GLU A 71 -1.86 4.43 5.55
CA GLU A 71 -0.81 3.70 6.23
C GLU A 71 -1.26 2.31 6.74
N SER A 72 -2.50 1.89 6.47
CA SER A 72 -3.07 0.64 6.97
C SER A 72 -3.76 -0.17 5.88
N THR A 73 -3.73 -1.50 6.05
CA THR A 73 -4.50 -2.44 5.24
C THR A 73 -5.78 -2.87 5.95
N SER A 74 -6.85 -3.10 5.18
CA SER A 74 -8.10 -3.68 5.69
C SER A 74 -8.19 -5.21 5.53
N VAL A 75 -7.31 -5.83 4.75
CA VAL A 75 -7.24 -7.28 4.48
C VAL A 75 -5.81 -7.79 4.68
N GLY A 76 -5.68 -9.01 5.21
CA GLY A 76 -4.38 -9.63 5.47
C GLY A 76 -3.90 -9.45 6.92
N PHE A 77 -2.76 -10.06 7.24
CA PHE A 77 -2.29 -10.17 8.63
C PHE A 77 -2.10 -8.82 9.33
N ALA A 78 -1.55 -7.83 8.62
CA ALA A 78 -1.30 -6.50 9.17
C ALA A 78 -2.58 -5.72 9.49
N ALA A 79 -3.76 -6.15 9.02
CA ALA A 79 -5.03 -5.46 9.28
C ALA A 79 -5.40 -5.42 10.77
N LEU A 80 -4.85 -6.34 11.58
CA LEU A 80 -4.99 -6.35 13.04
C LEU A 80 -4.42 -5.08 13.69
N GLN A 81 -3.36 -4.50 13.13
CA GLN A 81 -2.68 -3.34 13.70
C GLN A 81 -3.61 -2.12 13.87
N ARG A 82 -4.68 -2.03 13.08
CA ARG A 82 -5.71 -0.98 13.19
C ARG A 82 -6.46 -0.99 14.53
N PHE A 83 -6.44 -2.12 15.24
CA PHE A 83 -7.14 -2.32 16.51
C PHE A 83 -6.19 -2.39 17.72
N LEU A 84 -4.89 -2.17 17.49
CA LEU A 84 -3.87 -2.15 18.55
C LEU A 84 -3.51 -0.70 18.90
N ARG A 85 -3.05 -0.49 20.14
CA ARG A 85 -2.46 0.77 20.59
C ARG A 85 -1.22 0.47 21.44
N PRO A 86 -0.04 1.05 21.13
CA PRO A 86 1.14 0.89 21.98
C PRO A 86 0.95 1.60 23.33
N VAL A 87 1.59 1.07 24.37
CA VAL A 87 1.68 1.69 25.71
C VAL A 87 3.13 1.58 26.16
N ALA A 88 3.73 2.69 26.55
CA ALA A 88 5.05 2.73 27.16
C ALA A 88 4.92 2.77 28.69
N LEU A 89 5.72 1.98 29.38
CA LEU A 89 5.79 1.94 30.84
C LEU A 89 7.20 2.36 31.25
N GLN A 90 7.32 3.48 31.95
CA GLN A 90 8.61 4.02 32.44
C GLN A 90 8.68 3.85 33.96
N ASP A 91 9.83 3.44 34.48
CA ASP A 91 10.07 3.19 35.91
C ASP A 91 9.02 2.24 36.53
N ALA A 92 8.50 1.32 35.74
CA ALA A 92 7.47 0.37 36.16
C ALA A 92 8.01 -0.57 37.23
N PRO A 93 7.19 -0.90 38.25
CA PRO A 93 7.61 -1.83 39.28
C PRO A 93 7.80 -3.24 38.69
N HIS A 94 8.74 -4.01 39.24
CA HIS A 94 9.13 -5.33 38.71
C HIS A 94 7.94 -6.27 38.49
N TRP A 95 6.96 -6.26 39.41
CA TRP A 95 5.79 -7.14 39.33
C TRP A 95 4.91 -6.92 38.09
N LEU A 96 5.05 -5.80 37.38
CA LEU A 96 4.28 -5.48 36.18
C LEU A 96 4.87 -6.11 34.91
N LEU A 97 6.08 -6.69 34.97
CA LEU A 97 6.77 -7.32 33.84
C LEU A 97 6.76 -8.86 33.89
N ASP A 98 6.23 -9.45 34.96
CA ASP A 98 6.06 -10.90 35.13
C ASP A 98 4.78 -11.43 34.46
#